data_AF-A0A8J8JRQ2-F1
#
_entry.id   AF-A0A8J8JRQ2-F1
#
_cell.length_a   1.000
_cell.length_b   1.000
_cell.length_c   1.000
_cell.angle_alpha   90.00
_cell.angle_beta   90.00
_cell.angle_gamma   90.00
#
_symmetry.space_group_name_H-M   'P 1'
#
loop_
_entity.id
_entity.type
_entity.pdbx_description
1 polymer ?
#
loop_
_entity_poly.entity_id
_entity_poly.type
_entity_poly.pdbx_seq_one_letter_code
_entity_poly.pdbx_strand_id
1 'polypeptide(L)'
;MEKKEPLLRIFERLSAYCQKHKVLSEGELTVKIKECVEALSNAEREELEKKLTGNVEALIFRSITSTDKLSVFSPDMHTKVNYQGEVFYCLPTHRYLSAELEDAFLRWAELRSPLSALKNVITDFLERCNYQIKNDAGGRENEHFESGTGAKSGKRVDAEDALR
;
A
#
# COMPACT_ATOMS: atom_id res chain seq x y z
N MET A 1 -7.29 1.39 -36.58
CA MET A 1 -7.39 1.23 -35.10
C MET A 1 -7.72 2.61 -34.54
N GLU A 2 -8.97 2.87 -34.20
CA GLU A 2 -9.35 4.12 -33.53
C GLU A 2 -8.61 4.19 -32.19
N LYS A 3 -7.84 5.26 -31.98
CA LYS A 3 -7.24 5.52 -30.68
C LYS A 3 -8.38 5.83 -29.72
N LYS A 4 -8.69 4.89 -28.82
CA LYS A 4 -9.65 5.13 -27.73
C LYS A 4 -9.24 6.39 -26.98
N GLU A 5 -10.20 7.27 -26.72
CA GLU A 5 -9.96 8.51 -25.98
C GLU A 5 -9.24 8.23 -24.65
N PRO A 6 -8.21 9.01 -24.29
CA PRO A 6 -7.43 8.80 -23.07
C PRO A 6 -8.29 8.69 -21.80
N LEU A 7 -9.32 9.53 -21.68
CA LEU A 7 -10.24 9.53 -20.54
C LEU A 7 -11.03 8.22 -20.41
N LEU A 8 -11.48 7.66 -21.54
CA LEU A 8 -12.19 6.39 -21.59
C LEU A 8 -11.30 5.25 -21.09
N ARG A 9 -10.02 5.22 -21.51
CA ARG A 9 -9.06 4.20 -21.08
C ARG A 9 -8.80 4.25 -19.58
N ILE A 10 -8.75 5.44 -18.99
CA ILE A 10 -8.62 5.61 -17.54
C ILE A 10 -9.85 5.05 -16.84
N PHE A 11 -11.05 5.43 -17.28
CA PHE A 11 -12.29 4.96 -16.66
C PHE A 11 -12.53 3.47 -16.83
N GLU A 12 -12.13 2.86 -17.95
CA GLU A 12 -12.16 1.40 -18.13
C GLU A 12 -11.27 0.69 -17.09
N ARG A 13 -10.04 1.18 -16.88
CA ARG A 13 -9.10 0.62 -15.89
C ARG A 13 -9.61 0.80 -14.46
N LEU A 14 -10.08 1.99 -14.12
CA LEU A 14 -10.60 2.29 -12.79
C LEU A 14 -11.88 1.48 -12.51
N SER A 15 -12.78 1.35 -13.50
CA SER A 15 -13.99 0.54 -13.35
C SER A 15 -13.67 -0.93 -13.11
N ALA A 16 -12.73 -1.51 -13.85
CA ALA A 16 -12.28 -2.89 -13.63
C ALA A 16 -11.70 -3.06 -12.22
N TYR A 17 -10.95 -2.08 -11.74
CA TYR A 17 -10.40 -2.09 -10.39
C TYR A 17 -11.49 -1.98 -9.31
N CYS A 18 -12.45 -1.06 -9.45
CA CYS A 18 -13.56 -0.88 -8.51
C CYS A 18 -14.52 -2.09 -8.47
N GLN A 19 -14.71 -2.77 -9.60
CA GLN A 19 -15.51 -4.00 -9.64
C GLN A 19 -14.81 -5.16 -8.94
N LYS A 20 -13.48 -5.25 -9.08
CA LYS A 20 -12.67 -6.26 -8.38
C LYS A 20 -12.60 -5.97 -6.88
N HIS A 21 -12.40 -4.71 -6.52
CA HIS A 21 -12.24 -4.23 -5.16
C HIS A 21 -13.44 -3.34 -4.82
N LYS A 22 -14.52 -3.99 -4.37
CA LYS A 22 -15.83 -3.37 -4.09
C LYS A 22 -15.78 -2.19 -3.11
N VAL A 23 -14.74 -2.16 -2.27
CA VAL A 23 -14.42 -1.11 -1.31
C VAL A 23 -12.99 -0.64 -1.56
N LEU A 24 -12.82 0.67 -1.58
CA LEU A 24 -11.53 1.33 -1.73
C LEU A 24 -11.39 2.43 -0.68
N SER A 25 -10.20 2.60 -0.11
CA SER A 25 -9.92 3.79 0.69
C SER A 25 -9.76 5.03 -0.19
N GLU A 26 -9.93 6.22 0.38
CA GLU A 26 -9.65 7.48 -0.31
C GLU A 26 -8.23 7.54 -0.89
N GLY A 27 -7.26 7.09 -0.09
CA GLY A 27 -5.86 7.08 -0.48
C GLY A 27 -5.56 6.06 -1.57
N GLU A 28 -6.10 4.84 -1.46
CA GLU A 28 -5.96 3.78 -2.47
C GLU A 28 -6.52 4.25 -3.82
N LEU A 29 -7.71 4.85 -3.81
CA LEU A 29 -8.33 5.40 -5.02
C LEU A 29 -7.48 6.51 -5.64
N THR A 30 -6.95 7.42 -4.82
CA THR A 30 -6.08 8.51 -5.29
C THR A 30 -4.81 7.98 -5.94
N VAL A 31 -4.15 7.00 -5.33
CA VAL A 31 -2.95 6.37 -5.90
C VAL A 31 -3.27 5.68 -7.22
N LYS A 32 -4.39 4.97 -7.33
CA LYS A 32 -4.79 4.31 -8.58
C LYS A 32 -5.15 5.28 -9.69
N ILE A 33 -5.77 6.41 -9.37
CA ILE A 33 -6.02 7.48 -10.35
C ILE A 33 -4.69 8.03 -10.85
N LYS A 34 -3.76 8.33 -9.94
CA LYS A 34 -2.43 8.83 -10.30
C LYS A 34 -1.67 7.85 -11.19
N GLU A 35 -1.62 6.57 -10.84
CA GLU A 35 -1.02 5.52 -11.69
C GLU A 35 -1.64 5.48 -13.09
N CYS A 36 -2.96 5.66 -13.21
CA CYS A 36 -3.64 5.67 -14.51
C CYS A 36 -3.31 6.91 -15.34
N VAL A 37 -3.16 8.07 -14.70
CA VAL A 37 -2.79 9.34 -15.34
C VAL A 37 -1.32 9.33 -15.76
N GLU A 38 -0.42 8.82 -14.92
CA GLU A 38 1.01 8.70 -15.22
C GLU A 38 1.31 7.67 -16.32
N ALA A 39 0.42 6.70 -16.53
CA ALA A 39 0.53 5.74 -17.63
C ALA A 39 0.19 6.34 -19.01
N LEU A 40 -0.32 7.58 -19.07
CA LEU A 40 -0.55 8.29 -20.32
C LEU A 40 0.74 8.95 -20.83
N SER A 41 0.81 9.19 -22.14
CA SER A 41 1.87 10.01 -22.70
C SER A 41 1.72 11.48 -22.28
N ASN A 42 2.82 12.24 -22.26
CA ASN A 42 2.78 13.67 -21.93
C ASN A 42 1.80 14.45 -22.82
N ALA A 43 1.73 14.11 -24.12
CA ALA A 43 0.79 14.74 -25.05
C ALA A 43 -0.69 14.45 -24.71
N GLU A 44 -1.02 13.19 -24.36
CA GLU A 44 -2.38 12.82 -23.93
C GLU A 44 -2.77 13.49 -22.61
N ARG A 45 -1.81 13.61 -21.67
CA ARG A 45 -2.02 14.28 -20.39
C ARG A 45 -2.29 15.78 -20.57
N GLU A 46 -1.49 16.46 -21.38
CA GLU A 46 -1.69 17.89 -21.68
C GLU A 46 -3.04 18.15 -22.38
N GLU A 47 -3.45 17.26 -23.29
CA GLU A 47 -4.76 17.34 -23.95
C GLU A 47 -5.90 17.19 -22.93
N LEU A 48 -5.77 16.26 -21.99
CA LEU A 48 -6.71 16.04 -20.90
C LEU A 48 -6.81 17.24 -19.96
N GLU A 49 -5.68 17.81 -19.56
CA GLU A 49 -5.63 19.00 -18.70
C GLU A 49 -6.29 20.21 -19.37
N LYS A 50 -6.08 20.40 -20.69
CA LYS A 50 -6.76 21.45 -21.48
C LYS A 50 -8.27 21.23 -21.57
N LYS A 51 -8.70 19.99 -21.83
CA LYS A 51 -10.13 19.63 -21.96
C LYS A 51 -10.90 19.76 -20.65
N LEU A 52 -10.29 19.35 -19.55
CA LEU A 52 -10.94 19.29 -18.23
C LEU A 52 -10.75 20.58 -17.41
N THR A 53 -9.90 21.51 -17.87
CA THR A 53 -9.69 22.85 -17.29
C THR A 53 -9.43 22.80 -15.78
N GLY A 54 -8.50 21.94 -15.35
CA GLY A 54 -8.15 21.79 -13.94
C GLY A 54 -7.26 20.58 -13.68
N ASN A 55 -7.08 20.25 -12.40
CA ASN A 55 -6.32 19.06 -12.00
C ASN A 55 -7.12 17.80 -12.37
N VAL A 56 -6.60 17.06 -13.35
CA VAL A 56 -7.22 15.84 -13.91
C VAL A 56 -7.47 14.79 -12.84
N GLU A 57 -6.52 14.57 -11.92
CA GLU A 57 -6.65 13.57 -10.86
C GLU A 57 -7.81 13.92 -9.91
N ALA A 58 -7.90 15.18 -9.48
CA ALA A 58 -8.96 15.66 -8.61
C ALA A 58 -10.34 15.60 -9.28
N LEU A 59 -10.40 15.92 -10.58
CA LEU A 59 -11.64 15.86 -11.36
C LEU A 59 -12.11 14.42 -11.55
N ILE A 60 -11.20 13.49 -11.86
CA ILE A 60 -11.51 12.06 -11.96
C ILE A 60 -11.96 11.53 -10.59
N PHE A 61 -11.26 11.87 -9.51
CA PHE A 61 -11.64 11.47 -8.17
C PHE A 61 -13.06 11.96 -7.82
N ARG A 62 -13.35 13.24 -8.09
CA ARG A 62 -14.70 13.80 -7.87
C ARG A 62 -15.75 13.09 -8.73
N SER A 63 -15.44 12.80 -9.99
CA SER A 63 -16.33 12.04 -10.89
C SER A 63 -16.70 10.68 -10.32
N ILE A 64 -15.78 10.00 -9.63
CA ILE A 64 -16.02 8.67 -9.09
C ILE A 64 -16.82 8.74 -7.78
N THR A 65 -16.46 9.68 -6.92
CA THR A 65 -16.95 9.79 -5.53
C THR A 65 -18.17 10.69 -5.35
N SER A 66 -18.57 11.44 -6.37
CA SER A 66 -19.71 12.37 -6.35
C SER A 66 -20.75 12.02 -7.40
N THR A 67 -21.92 12.64 -7.33
CA THR A 67 -22.99 12.52 -8.33
C THR A 67 -22.62 13.17 -9.67
N ASP A 68 -21.70 14.14 -9.65
CA ASP A 68 -21.28 14.89 -10.83
C ASP A 68 -20.28 14.07 -11.66
N LYS A 69 -20.77 13.41 -12.71
CA LYS A 69 -19.97 12.56 -13.58
C LYS A 69 -19.35 13.34 -14.73
N LEU A 70 -18.06 13.12 -14.97
CA LEU A 70 -17.35 13.62 -16.16
C LEU A 70 -17.71 12.84 -17.43
N SER A 71 -18.11 11.57 -17.27
CA SER A 71 -18.41 10.67 -18.37
C SER A 71 -19.39 9.59 -17.92
N VAL A 72 -20.19 9.06 -18.86
CA VAL A 72 -21.07 7.90 -18.63
C VAL A 72 -20.28 6.64 -18.26
N PHE A 73 -18.99 6.59 -18.58
CA PHE A 73 -18.11 5.47 -18.25
C PHE A 73 -17.44 5.60 -16.87
N SER A 74 -17.65 6.71 -16.17
CA SER A 74 -17.09 6.91 -14.83
C SER A 74 -17.69 5.88 -13.86
N PRO A 75 -16.86 5.10 -13.12
CA PRO A 75 -17.39 4.24 -12.07
C PRO A 75 -18.04 5.11 -11.00
N ASP A 76 -19.06 4.55 -10.33
CA ASP A 76 -19.81 5.26 -9.30
C ASP A 76 -19.59 4.63 -7.93
N MET A 77 -18.81 5.32 -7.09
CA MET A 77 -18.53 4.94 -5.71
C MET A 77 -18.86 6.11 -4.77
N HIS A 78 -20.05 6.69 -4.90
CA HIS A 78 -20.45 7.83 -4.06
C HIS A 78 -20.79 7.48 -2.61
N THR A 79 -20.93 6.19 -2.28
CA THR A 79 -21.28 5.77 -0.92
C THR A 79 -20.04 5.80 -0.04
N LYS A 80 -20.02 6.75 0.90
CA LYS A 80 -18.94 6.95 1.88
C LYS A 80 -19.21 6.16 3.16
N VAL A 81 -18.19 5.45 3.63
CA VAL A 81 -18.20 4.70 4.89
C VAL A 81 -16.98 5.10 5.70
N ASN A 82 -17.18 5.48 6.96
CA ASN A 82 -16.08 5.73 7.88
C ASN A 82 -15.79 4.46 8.66
N TYR A 83 -14.54 3.99 8.61
CA TYR A 83 -14.09 2.80 9.33
C TYR A 83 -12.73 3.06 9.96
N GLN A 84 -12.61 2.86 11.28
CA GLN A 84 -11.37 3.08 12.06
C GLN A 84 -10.70 4.47 11.85
N GLY A 85 -11.49 5.51 11.60
CA GLY A 85 -10.98 6.88 11.38
C GLY A 85 -10.54 7.17 9.94
N GLU A 86 -10.70 6.22 9.02
CA GLU A 86 -10.42 6.38 7.59
C GLU A 86 -11.71 6.36 6.76
N VAL A 87 -11.69 7.02 5.60
CA VAL A 87 -12.81 7.13 4.67
C VAL A 87 -12.68 6.09 3.56
N PHE A 88 -13.72 5.31 3.39
CA PHE A 88 -13.86 4.30 2.35
C PHE A 88 -15.02 4.62 1.42
N TYR A 89 -14.88 4.23 0.17
CA TYR A 89 -15.87 4.36 -0.88
C TYR A 89 -16.31 2.96 -1.33
N CYS A 90 -17.61 2.78 -1.57
CA CYS A 90 -18.15 1.51 -2.04
C CYS A 90 -19.19 1.66 -3.14
N LEU A 91 -19.42 0.58 -3.89
CA LEU A 91 -20.47 0.53 -4.91
C LEU A 91 -21.86 0.51 -4.24
N PRO A 92 -22.87 1.21 -4.79
CA PRO A 92 -24.19 1.37 -4.16
C PRO A 92 -24.98 0.07 -3.90
N THR A 93 -24.65 -1.02 -4.60
CA THR A 93 -25.41 -2.27 -4.58
C THR A 93 -25.00 -3.27 -3.51
N HIS A 94 -23.98 -3.00 -2.70
CA HIS A 94 -23.48 -3.98 -1.71
C HIS A 94 -24.08 -3.75 -0.31
N ARG A 95 -24.84 -4.74 0.18
CA ARG A 95 -25.63 -4.66 1.42
C ARG A 95 -24.85 -4.93 2.71
N TYR A 96 -23.66 -5.52 2.68
CA TYR A 96 -22.81 -5.78 3.85
C TYR A 96 -21.35 -5.90 3.40
N LEU A 97 -20.43 -5.09 3.96
CA LEU A 97 -19.04 -4.98 3.50
C LEU A 97 -18.00 -5.08 4.64
N SER A 98 -18.29 -5.73 5.77
CA SER A 98 -17.34 -5.77 6.88
C SER A 98 -16.02 -6.45 6.50
N ALA A 99 -16.09 -7.58 5.79
CA ALA A 99 -14.91 -8.28 5.29
C ALA A 99 -14.18 -7.46 4.21
N GLU A 100 -14.92 -6.89 3.26
CA GLU A 100 -14.32 -6.06 2.20
C GLU A 100 -13.70 -4.75 2.72
N LEU A 101 -14.24 -4.18 3.80
CA LEU A 101 -13.67 -3.03 4.50
C LEU A 101 -12.36 -3.39 5.20
N GLU A 102 -12.31 -4.53 5.89
CA GLU A 102 -11.08 -5.01 6.54
C GLU A 102 -10.00 -5.29 5.49
N ASP A 103 -10.34 -5.98 4.40
CA ASP A 103 -9.44 -6.19 3.28
C ASP A 103 -8.95 -4.86 2.68
N ALA A 104 -9.84 -3.87 2.52
CA ALA A 104 -9.48 -2.55 2.00
C ALA A 104 -8.54 -1.79 2.95
N PHE A 105 -8.78 -1.89 4.26
CA PHE A 105 -7.93 -1.31 5.27
C PHE A 105 -6.53 -1.94 5.25
N LEU A 106 -6.44 -3.27 5.20
CA LEU A 106 -5.14 -3.97 5.13
C LEU A 106 -4.37 -3.59 3.87
N ARG A 107 -5.01 -3.57 2.70
CA ARG A 107 -4.38 -3.12 1.44
C ARG A 107 -3.88 -1.69 1.53
N TRP A 108 -4.67 -0.78 2.10
CA TRP A 108 -4.26 0.60 2.27
C TRP A 108 -3.10 0.74 3.27
N ALA A 109 -3.11 -0.01 4.36
CA ALA A 109 -2.02 -0.03 5.32
C ALA A 109 -0.69 -0.50 4.68
N GLU A 110 -0.74 -1.55 3.86
CA GLU A 110 0.41 -2.02 3.08
C GLU A 110 0.93 -0.95 2.11
N LEU A 111 0.02 -0.22 1.45
CA LEU A 111 0.37 0.84 0.50
C LEU A 111 1.00 2.06 1.19
N ARG A 112 0.46 2.47 2.35
CA ARG A 112 0.93 3.63 3.12
C ARG A 112 2.26 3.37 3.82
N SER A 113 2.49 2.14 4.27
CA SER A 113 3.64 1.78 5.08
C SER A 113 4.27 0.49 4.55
N PRO A 114 5.04 0.58 3.46
CA PRO A 114 5.73 -0.58 2.94
C PRO A 114 6.73 -1.06 4.00
N LEU A 115 6.68 -2.36 4.31
CA LEU A 115 7.57 -2.98 5.31
C LEU A 115 9.06 -2.76 5.02
N SER A 116 9.41 -2.48 3.76
CA SER A 116 10.76 -2.09 3.34
C SER A 116 11.23 -0.76 3.93
N ALA A 117 10.34 0.23 4.06
CA ALA A 117 10.67 1.50 4.69
C ALA A 117 10.96 1.32 6.19
N LEU A 118 10.18 0.48 6.86
CA LEU A 118 10.42 0.13 8.25
C LEU A 118 11.73 -0.64 8.43
N LYS A 119 12.03 -1.58 7.53
CA LYS A 119 13.30 -2.31 7.53
C LYS A 119 14.49 -1.36 7.47
N ASN A 120 14.47 -0.37 6.57
CA ASN A 120 15.55 0.61 6.46
C ASN A 120 15.74 1.41 7.75
N VAL A 121 14.66 1.86 8.39
CA VAL A 121 14.73 2.60 9.67
C VAL A 121 15.31 1.73 10.79
N ILE A 122 14.90 0.47 10.86
CA ILE A 122 15.43 -0.49 11.85
C ILE A 122 16.91 -0.76 11.60
N THR A 123 17.31 -0.93 10.34
CA THR A 123 18.71 -1.12 9.94
C THR A 123 19.54 0.09 10.36
N ASP A 124 19.12 1.30 9.99
CA ASP A 124 19.81 2.54 10.37
C ASP A 124 19.90 2.72 11.90
N PHE A 125 18.84 2.37 12.63
CA PHE A 125 18.83 2.44 14.09
C PHE A 125 19.83 1.46 14.73
N LEU A 126 19.82 0.21 14.29
CA LEU A 126 20.72 -0.84 14.79
C LEU A 126 22.18 -0.53 14.46
N GLU A 127 22.46 0.01 13.27
CA GLU A 127 23.80 0.48 12.88
C GLU A 127 24.28 1.63 13.77
N ARG A 128 23.42 2.62 14.07
CA ARG A 128 23.75 3.72 15.00
C ARG A 128 24.00 3.24 16.43
N CYS A 129 23.39 2.14 16.82
CA CYS A 129 23.64 1.47 18.09
C CYS A 129 24.82 0.47 18.06
N ASN A 130 25.61 0.46 16.97
CA ASN A 130 26.76 -0.42 16.74
C ASN A 130 26.43 -1.92 16.71
N TYR A 131 25.19 -2.31 16.39
CA TYR A 131 24.84 -3.71 16.15
C TYR A 131 25.28 -4.13 14.73
N GLN A 132 25.89 -5.31 14.62
CA GLN A 132 26.24 -5.90 13.34
C GLN A 132 25.01 -6.61 12.73
N ILE A 133 24.45 -6.04 11.67
CA ILE A 133 23.32 -6.64 10.97
C ILE A 133 23.86 -7.62 9.92
N LYS A 134 23.64 -8.91 10.15
CA LYS A 134 23.89 -9.94 9.14
C LYS A 134 22.64 -10.08 8.27
N ASN A 135 22.75 -9.72 7.00
CA ASN A 135 21.72 -10.04 6.01
C ASN A 135 21.85 -11.52 5.63
N ASP A 136 21.31 -12.39 6.47
CA ASP A 136 21.19 -13.81 6.13
C ASP A 136 20.07 -13.98 5.10
N ALA A 137 20.40 -13.74 3.82
CA ALA A 137 19.60 -14.14 2.67
C ALA A 137 19.72 -15.65 2.40
N GLY A 138 19.68 -16.45 3.46
CA GLY A 138 19.69 -17.90 3.43
C GLY A 138 18.70 -18.39 4.46
N GLY A 139 17.58 -18.94 4.00
CA GLY A 139 16.48 -19.36 4.85
C GLY A 139 16.95 -20.22 6.01
N ARG A 140 16.51 -19.86 7.22
CA ARG A 140 16.45 -20.76 8.35
C ARG A 140 15.10 -20.61 9.02
N GLU A 141 14.44 -21.76 9.09
CA GLU A 141 13.18 -22.01 9.74
C GLU A 141 13.22 -21.58 11.21
N ASN A 142 12.03 -21.29 11.72
CA ASN A 142 11.71 -20.95 13.10
C ASN A 142 12.61 -21.64 14.14
N GLU A 143 13.43 -20.85 14.83
CA GLU A 143 13.86 -21.22 16.19
C GLU A 143 13.37 -20.16 17.16
N HIS A 144 12.35 -20.56 17.90
CA HIS A 144 11.83 -19.93 19.10
C HIS A 144 13.00 -19.69 20.07
N PHE A 145 13.33 -18.43 20.34
CA PHE A 145 14.31 -18.11 21.37
C PHE A 145 13.59 -18.03 22.73
N GLU A 146 13.52 -19.15 23.44
CA GLU A 146 13.16 -19.16 24.85
C GLU A 146 14.30 -18.52 25.66
N SER A 147 14.00 -17.42 26.34
CA SER A 147 14.92 -16.80 27.30
C SER A 147 15.04 -17.67 28.55
N GLY A 148 15.99 -18.61 28.52
CA GLY A 148 16.46 -19.40 29.65
C GLY A 148 17.76 -18.86 30.23
N THR A 149 17.76 -18.63 31.53
CA THR A 149 18.82 -18.05 32.36
C THR A 149 20.16 -18.79 32.35
N GLY A 150 21.25 -18.04 32.20
CA GLY A 150 22.49 -18.17 33.00
C GLY A 150 23.44 -19.33 32.72
N ALA A 151 24.65 -19.00 32.24
CA ALA A 151 25.92 -19.37 32.88
C ALA A 151 27.12 -18.85 32.07
N LYS A 152 27.94 -18.03 32.72
CA LYS A 152 29.28 -17.63 32.26
C LYS A 152 30.19 -18.86 32.21
N SER A 153 30.98 -19.02 31.15
CA SER A 153 32.19 -19.87 31.19
C SER A 153 33.14 -19.48 30.07
N GLY A 154 34.26 -18.88 30.45
CA GLY A 154 35.34 -18.50 29.54
C GLY A 154 36.56 -18.02 30.31
N LYS A 155 37.25 -18.91 31.00
CA LYS A 155 38.66 -18.74 31.39
C LYS A 155 39.32 -20.11 31.55
N ARG A 156 40.25 -20.43 30.65
CA ARG A 156 41.21 -21.53 30.77
C ARG A 156 42.37 -21.08 31.65
N VAL A 157 42.79 -21.92 32.59
CA VAL A 157 44.15 -21.93 33.15
C VAL A 157 44.50 -23.39 33.44
N ASP A 158 45.49 -23.91 32.73
CA ASP A 158 46.15 -25.18 33.03
C ASP A 158 47.42 -24.88 33.85
N ALA A 159 47.60 -25.53 34.99
CA ALA A 159 48.89 -25.80 35.62
C ALA A 159 48.68 -26.83 36.75
N GLU A 160 49.46 -27.91 36.67
CA GLU A 160 49.64 -28.95 37.67
C GLU A 160 49.92 -28.37 39.07
N ASP A 161 49.20 -28.85 40.08
CA ASP A 161 49.74 -29.12 41.43
C ASP A 161 48.62 -29.74 42.30
N ALA A 162 48.41 -31.04 42.11
CA ALA A 162 47.72 -31.89 43.07
C ALA A 162 48.77 -32.79 43.74
N LEU A 163 49.47 -32.23 44.73
CA LEU A 163 50.11 -33.04 45.77
C LEU A 163 49.02 -33.58 46.70
N ARG A 164 48.40 -34.69 46.28
CA ARG A 164 48.08 -35.87 47.10
C ARG A 164 47.40 -36.95 46.27
#